data_AF-A0AAX6MCC9-F1
#
_entry.id   AF-A0AAX6MCC9-F1
#
_cell.length_a   1.000
_cell.length_b   1.000
_cell.length_c   1.000
_cell.angle_alpha   90.00
_cell.angle_beta   90.00
_cell.angle_gamma   90.00
#
_symmetry.space_group_name_H-M   'P 1'
#
loop_
_entity.id
_entity.type
_entity.pdbx_description
1 polymer ?
#
loop_
_entity_poly.entity_id
_entity_poly.type
_entity_poly.pdbx_seq_one_letter_code
_entity_poly.pdbx_strand_id
1 'polypeptide(L)'
;MPLAVSRRNKSHSIHPFLLGAINAGSGNKPPWTLPAKAVYGTYDSQRSLRAVGLANVSPPGDLMEAGRTQVALRALLYVKARFSTAAYLAVWRALLHAFWTLHKPPITPETLGQALAGIPASAASTASLARTTPSEVLGPGSKAEERLFSAAEVADILDAEKSPEYKNKLRETTQRALDQGAYGAPWLWVTDATTGRSEPFFGSDRWSHVYAFLGLPYRDVELLPPGTGKGSEAKL
;
A
#
# COMPACT_ATOMS: atom_id res chain seq x y z
N MET A 1 -10.37 -22.18 -32.02
CA MET A 1 -9.87 -20.81 -32.30
C MET A 1 -9.21 -20.28 -31.03
N PRO A 2 -7.87 -20.12 -30.98
CA PRO A 2 -7.25 -19.51 -29.82
C PRO A 2 -7.33 -17.99 -30.00
N LEU A 3 -8.29 -17.35 -29.33
CA LEU A 3 -8.26 -15.89 -29.18
C LEU A 3 -7.13 -15.57 -28.20
N ALA A 4 -6.01 -15.12 -28.75
CA ALA A 4 -4.97 -14.44 -28.00
C ALA A 4 -5.60 -13.21 -27.34
N VAL A 5 -6.01 -13.36 -26.07
CA VAL A 5 -6.24 -12.22 -25.18
C VAL A 5 -4.87 -11.59 -24.98
N SER A 6 -4.55 -10.66 -25.87
CA SER A 6 -3.47 -9.71 -25.73
C SER A 6 -3.43 -9.26 -24.26
N ARG A 7 -2.30 -9.49 -23.60
CA ARG A 7 -2.03 -8.98 -22.25
C ARG A 7 -2.26 -7.47 -22.31
N ARG A 8 -3.47 -6.99 -21.96
CA ARG A 8 -3.75 -5.56 -21.89
C ARG A 8 -2.69 -4.97 -20.96
N ASN A 9 -1.98 -3.94 -21.41
CA ASN A 9 -1.00 -3.23 -20.62
C ASN A 9 -1.69 -2.61 -19.39
N LYS A 10 -1.77 -3.38 -18.30
CA LYS A 10 -2.28 -2.89 -17.02
C LYS A 10 -1.15 -2.11 -16.36
N SER A 11 -1.22 -0.78 -16.48
CA SER A 11 -0.35 0.11 -15.73
C SER A 11 -1.01 0.45 -14.41
N HIS A 12 -0.23 0.43 -13.33
CA HIS A 12 -0.67 0.87 -12.02
C HIS A 12 0.38 1.82 -11.46
N SER A 13 -0.05 2.89 -10.81
CA SER A 13 0.83 3.84 -10.14
C SER A 13 0.31 4.10 -8.74
N ILE A 14 1.19 4.01 -7.76
CA ILE A 14 0.89 4.35 -6.37
C ILE A 14 1.17 5.83 -6.16
N HIS A 15 0.24 6.52 -5.50
CA HIS A 15 0.28 7.95 -5.25
C HIS A 15 0.14 8.21 -3.74
N PRO A 16 1.21 8.70 -3.08
CA PRO A 16 1.14 9.09 -1.67
C PRO A 16 0.20 10.29 -1.45
N PHE A 17 -0.70 10.18 -0.49
CA PHE A 17 -1.52 11.28 0.02
C PHE A 17 -1.70 11.17 1.54
N LEU A 18 -2.03 12.28 2.20
CA LEU A 18 -2.14 12.33 3.67
C LEU A 18 -3.55 12.03 4.15
N LEU A 19 -3.78 10.83 4.71
CA LEU A 19 -5.09 10.39 5.19
C LEU A 19 -5.72 11.34 6.22
N GLY A 20 -4.92 11.91 7.13
CA GLY A 20 -5.42 12.89 8.10
C GLY A 20 -6.05 14.12 7.44
N ALA A 21 -5.47 14.60 6.34
CA ALA A 21 -6.02 15.72 5.56
C ALA A 21 -7.20 15.29 4.68
N ILE A 22 -7.23 14.05 4.17
CA ILE A 22 -8.42 13.48 3.51
C ILE A 22 -9.61 13.45 4.46
N ASN A 23 -9.43 12.94 5.69
CA ASN A 23 -10.49 12.89 6.68
C ASN A 23 -11.00 14.28 7.03
N ALA A 24 -10.09 15.25 7.25
CA ALA A 24 -10.46 16.62 7.53
C ALA A 24 -11.22 17.28 6.35
N GLY A 25 -10.71 17.14 5.12
CA GLY A 25 -11.29 17.76 3.93
C GLY A 25 -12.64 17.16 3.50
N SER A 26 -12.88 15.88 3.80
CA SER A 26 -14.14 15.19 3.50
C SER A 26 -15.16 15.22 4.64
N GLY A 27 -14.78 15.70 5.83
CA GLY A 27 -15.60 15.61 7.04
C GLY A 27 -15.70 14.20 7.63
N ASN A 28 -14.93 13.24 7.13
CA ASN A 28 -14.95 11.86 7.61
C ASN A 28 -14.26 11.72 8.99
N LYS A 29 -14.69 10.72 9.75
CA LYS A 29 -14.09 10.35 11.04
C LYS A 29 -13.56 8.92 10.99
N PRO A 30 -12.42 8.62 11.65
CA PRO A 30 -11.90 7.26 11.66
C PRO A 30 -12.91 6.25 12.21
N PRO A 31 -12.99 5.02 11.65
CA PRO A 31 -14.06 4.08 11.99
C PRO A 31 -14.05 3.65 13.46
N TRP A 32 -12.88 3.61 14.10
CA TRP A 32 -12.73 3.23 15.51
C TRP A 32 -13.28 4.28 16.50
N THR A 33 -13.60 5.50 16.06
CA THR A 33 -14.24 6.50 16.95
C THR A 33 -15.68 6.15 17.29
N LEU A 34 -16.29 5.20 16.57
CA LEU A 34 -17.62 4.66 16.88
C LEU A 34 -17.45 3.27 17.53
N PRO A 35 -17.87 3.06 18.80
CA PRO A 35 -17.65 1.81 19.52
C PRO A 35 -18.17 0.56 18.80
N ALA A 36 -19.34 0.63 18.17
CA ALA A 36 -19.91 -0.48 17.41
C ALA A 36 -19.02 -0.91 16.22
N LYS A 37 -18.42 0.06 15.51
CA LYS A 37 -17.47 -0.21 14.42
C LYS A 37 -16.14 -0.74 14.95
N ALA A 38 -15.68 -0.28 16.11
CA ALA A 38 -14.46 -0.79 16.74
C ALA A 38 -14.58 -2.28 17.07
N VAL A 39 -15.72 -2.73 17.63
CA VAL A 39 -15.98 -4.16 17.90
C VAL A 39 -15.97 -4.98 16.61
N TYR A 40 -16.67 -4.51 15.57
CA TYR A 40 -16.69 -5.20 14.27
C TYR A 40 -15.30 -5.28 13.63
N GLY A 41 -14.51 -4.22 13.75
CA GLY A 41 -13.18 -4.09 13.15
C GLY A 41 -12.21 -5.21 13.56
N THR A 42 -12.36 -5.79 14.75
CA THR A 42 -11.58 -6.95 15.19
C THR A 42 -11.82 -8.18 14.30
N TYR A 43 -13.09 -8.47 13.98
CA TYR A 43 -13.45 -9.59 13.11
C TYR A 43 -13.02 -9.32 11.66
N ASP A 44 -13.27 -8.09 11.20
CA ASP A 44 -13.00 -7.69 9.82
C ASP A 44 -11.50 -7.69 9.49
N SER A 45 -10.67 -7.22 10.43
CA SER A 45 -9.21 -7.25 10.28
C SER A 45 -8.69 -8.68 10.15
N GLN A 46 -9.16 -9.59 11.00
CA GLN A 46 -8.75 -11.00 10.94
C GLN A 46 -9.20 -11.69 9.64
N ARG A 47 -10.42 -11.39 9.15
CA ARG A 47 -10.92 -11.90 7.87
C ARG A 47 -10.10 -11.38 6.71
N SER A 48 -9.82 -10.08 6.69
CA SER A 48 -9.03 -9.42 5.66
C SER A 48 -7.62 -10.00 5.59
N LEU A 49 -6.98 -10.22 6.73
CA LEU A 49 -5.65 -10.83 6.81
C LEU A 49 -5.65 -12.26 6.26
N ARG A 50 -6.61 -13.11 6.68
CA ARG A 50 -6.73 -14.48 6.17
C ARG A 50 -6.95 -14.53 4.66
N ALA A 51 -7.81 -13.65 4.13
CA ALA A 51 -8.15 -13.61 2.70
C ALA A 51 -6.92 -13.35 1.79
N VAL A 52 -5.86 -12.75 2.32
CA VAL A 52 -4.61 -12.51 1.59
C VAL A 52 -3.40 -13.27 2.16
N GLY A 53 -3.63 -14.25 3.03
CA GLY A 53 -2.58 -15.09 3.61
C GLY A 53 -1.58 -14.34 4.51
N LEU A 54 -2.01 -13.25 5.15
CA LEU A 54 -1.19 -12.49 6.10
C LEU A 54 -1.51 -12.91 7.54
N ALA A 55 -0.47 -13.02 8.37
CA ALA A 55 -0.61 -13.39 9.79
C ALA A 55 0.16 -12.47 10.74
N ASN A 56 1.11 -11.68 10.23
CA ASN A 56 2.03 -10.84 11.00
C ASN A 56 1.87 -9.34 10.68
N VAL A 57 0.63 -8.90 10.55
CA VAL A 57 0.28 -7.50 10.26
C VAL A 57 -0.71 -7.00 11.30
N SER A 58 -0.37 -5.91 11.98
CA SER A 58 -1.21 -5.26 12.98
C SER A 58 -0.83 -3.78 13.17
N PRO A 59 -1.73 -2.93 13.69
CA PRO A 59 -1.39 -1.54 13.99
C PRO A 59 -0.23 -1.43 14.99
N PRO A 60 0.69 -0.47 14.81
CA PRO A 60 1.71 -0.18 15.81
C PRO A 60 1.13 0.64 16.97
N GLY A 61 1.41 0.24 18.21
CA GLY A 61 1.21 1.02 19.44
C GLY A 61 0.03 2.01 19.41
N ASP A 62 0.31 3.29 19.67
CA ASP A 62 -0.64 4.38 19.48
C ASP A 62 -0.77 4.72 17.98
N LEU A 63 -1.91 4.34 17.38
CA LEU A 63 -2.17 4.57 15.97
C LEU A 63 -2.37 6.05 15.61
N MET A 64 -2.79 6.90 16.54
CA MET A 64 -2.94 8.34 16.31
C MET A 64 -1.59 9.03 16.22
N GLU A 65 -0.64 8.61 17.05
CA GLU A 65 0.76 9.06 16.95
C GLU A 65 1.43 8.50 15.70
N ALA A 66 1.36 7.18 15.50
CA ALA A 66 1.93 6.51 14.34
C ALA A 66 1.35 7.04 13.02
N GLY A 67 0.08 7.48 13.02
CA GLY A 67 -0.59 8.04 11.84
C GLY A 67 0.00 9.33 11.28
N ARG A 68 0.95 9.98 11.97
CA ARG A 68 1.66 11.21 11.54
C ARG A 68 2.72 10.93 10.46
N THR A 69 2.24 10.44 9.32
CA THR A 69 3.05 9.87 8.23
C THR A 69 3.60 10.90 7.24
N GLN A 70 3.53 12.20 7.54
CA GLN A 70 3.96 13.26 6.60
C GLN A 70 5.40 13.06 6.12
N VAL A 71 6.30 12.66 7.03
CA VAL A 71 7.72 12.41 6.75
C VAL A 71 7.89 11.32 5.70
N ALA A 72 7.34 10.13 5.96
CA ALA A 72 7.36 9.02 5.01
C ALA A 72 6.70 9.36 3.65
N LEU A 73 5.56 10.07 3.66
CA LEU A 73 4.82 10.37 2.44
C LEU A 73 5.56 11.35 1.53
N ARG A 74 6.21 12.37 2.09
CA ARG A 74 7.04 13.33 1.33
C ARG A 74 8.30 12.67 0.78
N ALA A 75 8.96 11.81 1.56
CA ALA A 75 10.08 11.00 1.09
C ALA A 75 9.69 10.09 -0.08
N LEU A 76 8.53 9.42 -0.02
CA LEU A 76 8.01 8.61 -1.13
C LEU A 76 7.79 9.43 -2.40
N LEU A 77 7.34 10.68 -2.30
CA LEU A 77 7.17 11.57 -3.45
C LEU A 77 8.53 11.93 -4.09
N TYR A 78 9.57 12.18 -3.29
CA TYR A 78 10.93 12.41 -3.81
C TYR A 78 11.48 11.15 -4.48
N VAL A 79 11.36 10.00 -3.81
CA VAL A 79 11.84 8.72 -4.36
C VAL A 79 11.16 8.42 -5.69
N LYS A 80 9.84 8.61 -5.78
CA LYS A 80 9.07 8.43 -7.02
C LYS A 80 9.53 9.35 -8.15
N ALA A 81 10.00 10.55 -7.84
CA ALA A 81 10.42 11.54 -8.83
C ALA A 81 11.86 11.32 -9.33
N ARG A 82 12.74 10.74 -8.50
CA ARG A 82 14.18 10.73 -8.76
C ARG A 82 14.79 9.34 -9.02
N PHE A 83 14.13 8.28 -8.55
CA PHE A 83 14.64 6.91 -8.63
C PHE A 83 13.75 6.03 -9.52
N SER A 84 14.22 4.82 -9.81
CA SER A 84 13.47 3.86 -10.62
C SER A 84 12.15 3.46 -9.97
N THR A 85 11.17 3.05 -10.78
CA THR A 85 9.89 2.50 -10.27
C THR A 85 10.11 1.33 -9.32
N ALA A 86 11.12 0.49 -9.60
CA ALA A 86 11.48 -0.63 -8.76
C ALA A 86 11.96 -0.19 -7.36
N ALA A 87 12.83 0.82 -7.29
CA ALA A 87 13.26 1.41 -6.03
C ALA A 87 12.08 2.03 -5.27
N TYR A 88 11.21 2.78 -5.97
CA TYR A 88 10.01 3.36 -5.36
C TYR A 88 9.10 2.29 -4.74
N LEU A 89 8.83 1.19 -5.44
CA LEU A 89 8.00 0.10 -4.92
C LEU A 89 8.66 -0.63 -3.75
N ALA A 90 10.00 -0.80 -3.79
CA ALA A 90 10.76 -1.36 -2.68
C ALA A 90 10.64 -0.49 -1.42
N VAL A 91 10.80 0.84 -1.55
CA VAL A 91 10.60 1.78 -0.44
C VAL A 91 9.17 1.74 0.07
N TRP A 92 8.17 1.84 -0.81
CA TRP A 92 6.77 1.80 -0.41
C TRP A 92 6.42 0.54 0.41
N ARG A 93 6.90 -0.64 -0.02
CA ARG A 93 6.73 -1.90 0.73
C ARG A 93 7.50 -1.90 2.04
N ALA A 94 8.73 -1.39 2.05
CA ALA A 94 9.56 -1.33 3.25
C ALA A 94 8.93 -0.44 4.33
N LEU A 95 8.39 0.73 3.97
CA LEU A 95 7.73 1.61 4.92
C LEU A 95 6.43 1.00 5.47
N LEU A 96 5.64 0.31 4.64
CA LEU A 96 4.48 -0.44 5.11
C LEU A 96 4.87 -1.57 6.07
N HIS A 97 5.94 -2.31 5.77
CA HIS A 97 6.43 -3.37 6.64
C HIS A 97 6.96 -2.82 7.97
N ALA A 98 7.74 -1.73 7.92
CA ALA A 98 8.21 -1.03 9.11
C ALA A 98 7.03 -0.61 10.01
N PHE A 99 5.97 -0.07 9.41
CA PHE A 99 4.78 0.37 10.13
C PHE A 99 3.95 -0.79 10.69
N TRP A 100 3.49 -1.70 9.83
CA TRP A 100 2.45 -2.68 10.15
C TRP A 100 2.96 -4.02 10.68
N THR A 101 4.25 -4.31 10.56
CA THR A 101 4.83 -5.59 10.98
C THR A 101 5.92 -5.41 12.02
N LEU A 102 6.86 -4.48 11.78
CA LEU A 102 7.97 -4.24 12.72
C LEU A 102 7.59 -3.29 13.86
N HIS A 103 6.46 -2.59 13.73
CA HIS A 103 6.00 -1.55 14.65
C HIS A 103 7.05 -0.45 14.90
N LYS A 104 7.79 -0.11 13.84
CA LYS A 104 8.77 0.98 13.78
C LYS A 104 8.29 2.03 12.78
N PRO A 105 7.26 2.83 13.12
CA PRO A 105 6.65 3.75 12.17
C PRO A 105 7.68 4.82 11.72
N PRO A 106 7.87 5.03 10.40
CA PRO A 106 8.84 5.98 9.87
C PRO A 106 8.30 7.43 9.89
N ILE A 107 7.98 7.92 11.08
CA ILE A 107 7.30 9.22 11.29
C ILE A 107 8.24 10.36 11.69
N THR A 108 9.52 10.05 11.90
CA THR A 108 10.59 11.02 12.14
C THR A 108 11.70 10.84 11.12
N PRO A 109 12.56 11.85 10.86
CA PRO A 109 13.71 11.68 9.98
C PRO A 109 14.63 10.53 10.38
N GLU A 110 14.80 10.29 11.69
CA GLU A 110 15.66 9.24 12.23
C GLU A 110 15.07 7.85 11.93
N THR A 111 13.79 7.64 12.21
CA THR A 111 13.10 6.37 11.97
C THR A 111 12.93 6.09 10.48
N LEU A 112 12.69 7.12 9.67
CA LEU A 112 12.69 7.03 8.21
C LEU A 112 14.09 6.66 7.68
N GLY A 113 15.14 7.32 8.17
CA GLY A 113 16.53 7.05 7.76
C GLY A 113 16.95 5.62 8.06
N GLN A 114 16.60 5.11 9.24
CA GLN A 114 16.82 3.70 9.61
C GLN A 114 16.08 2.74 8.68
N ALA A 115 14.83 3.03 8.34
CA ALA A 115 14.04 2.21 7.43
C ALA A 115 14.66 2.19 6.02
N LEU A 116 15.06 3.35 5.48
CA LEU A 116 15.68 3.49 4.15
C LEU A 116 17.04 2.79 4.07
N ALA A 117 17.91 2.99 5.06
CA ALA A 117 19.23 2.36 5.11
C ALA A 117 19.16 0.83 5.25
N GLY A 118 18.04 0.31 5.77
CA GLY A 118 17.81 -1.12 5.93
C GLY A 118 17.35 -1.85 4.67
N ILE A 119 16.97 -1.15 3.59
CA ILE A 119 16.39 -1.78 2.40
C ILE A 119 17.47 -2.51 1.61
N PRO A 120 17.37 -3.83 1.39
CA PRO A 120 18.33 -4.55 0.56
C PRO A 120 18.13 -4.19 -0.92
N ALA A 121 19.21 -4.15 -1.71
CA ALA A 121 19.14 -3.87 -3.15
C ALA A 121 18.27 -4.92 -3.88
N SER A 122 18.26 -6.16 -3.40
CA SER A 122 17.42 -7.25 -3.89
C SER A 122 15.91 -6.97 -3.78
N ALA A 123 15.49 -6.06 -2.89
CA ALA A 123 14.09 -5.66 -2.73
C ALA A 123 13.51 -5.00 -3.99
N ALA A 124 14.36 -4.37 -4.80
CA ALA A 124 13.96 -3.76 -6.08
C ALA A 124 13.98 -4.75 -7.27
N SER A 125 14.26 -6.04 -7.05
CA SER A 125 14.22 -7.03 -8.13
C SER A 125 12.79 -7.37 -8.58
N THR A 126 12.60 -7.67 -9.86
CA THR A 126 11.30 -8.11 -10.40
C THR A 126 10.74 -9.32 -9.67
N ALA A 127 11.59 -10.30 -9.34
CA ALA A 127 11.20 -11.47 -8.56
C ALA A 127 10.69 -11.06 -7.16
N SER A 128 11.36 -10.12 -6.51
CA SER A 128 10.91 -9.61 -5.21
C SER A 128 9.59 -8.87 -5.28
N LEU A 129 9.40 -8.03 -6.30
CA LEU A 129 8.17 -7.25 -6.50
C LEU A 129 6.98 -8.11 -6.95
N ALA A 130 7.23 -9.26 -7.58
CA ALA A 130 6.20 -10.21 -7.98
C ALA A 130 5.69 -11.10 -6.83
N ARG A 131 6.44 -11.20 -5.71
CA ARG A 131 6.00 -11.98 -4.54
C ARG A 131 4.83 -11.32 -3.83
N THR A 132 3.76 -12.08 -3.63
CA THR A 132 2.52 -11.65 -2.97
C THR A 132 2.58 -11.72 -1.45
N THR A 133 3.55 -12.44 -0.87
CA THR A 133 3.72 -12.58 0.58
C THR A 133 4.87 -11.69 1.10
N PRO A 134 4.63 -10.80 2.08
CA PRO A 134 5.66 -9.91 2.63
C PRO A 134 6.76 -10.62 3.44
N SER A 135 6.47 -11.78 4.03
CA SER A 135 7.27 -12.38 5.11
C SER A 135 8.69 -12.78 4.71
N GLU A 136 9.01 -12.87 3.42
CA GLU A 136 10.33 -13.29 2.94
C GLU A 136 11.17 -12.15 2.34
N VAL A 137 10.60 -10.94 2.17
CA VAL A 137 11.26 -9.87 1.39
C VAL A 137 12.15 -8.96 2.23
N LEU A 138 11.88 -8.83 3.52
CA LEU A 138 12.55 -7.88 4.41
C LEU A 138 13.04 -8.54 5.70
N GLY A 139 13.24 -9.87 5.69
CA GLY A 139 13.90 -10.58 6.78
C GLY A 139 15.27 -9.94 7.09
N PRO A 140 15.86 -10.20 8.27
CA PRO A 140 17.16 -9.64 8.61
C PRO A 140 18.17 -10.06 7.55
N GLY A 141 18.47 -9.15 6.62
CA GLY A 141 19.37 -9.40 5.51
C GLY A 141 20.68 -9.96 6.06
N SER A 142 21.29 -10.86 5.31
CA SER A 142 22.63 -11.32 5.65
C SER A 142 23.54 -10.10 5.83
N LYS A 143 24.51 -10.16 6.76
CA LYS A 143 25.41 -9.04 7.09
C LYS A 143 26.21 -8.49 5.88
N ALA A 144 26.15 -9.14 4.72
CA ALA A 144 26.87 -8.80 3.49
C ALA A 144 25.97 -8.36 2.33
N GLU A 145 24.67 -8.13 2.54
CA GLU A 145 23.76 -7.72 1.46
C GLU A 145 23.90 -6.23 1.12
N GLU A 146 24.08 -5.93 -0.17
CA GLU A 146 24.11 -4.56 -0.70
C GLU A 146 22.79 -3.83 -0.39
N ARG A 147 22.88 -2.54 -0.05
CA ARG A 147 21.72 -1.70 0.26
C ARG A 147 21.21 -1.02 -0.98
N LEU A 148 19.89 -0.79 -1.02
CA LEU A 148 19.23 -0.10 -2.12
C LEU A 148 19.72 1.35 -2.29
N PHE A 149 20.08 1.99 -1.18
CA PHE A 149 20.60 3.35 -1.15
C PHE A 149 21.94 3.41 -0.42
N SER A 150 22.83 4.22 -0.97
CA SER A 150 24.02 4.70 -0.27
C SER A 150 23.66 5.64 0.88
N ALA A 151 24.59 5.87 1.81
CA ALA A 151 24.37 6.82 2.90
C ALA A 151 24.09 8.25 2.40
N ALA A 152 24.71 8.66 1.28
CA ALA A 152 24.47 9.95 0.66
C ALA A 152 23.04 10.06 0.10
N GLU A 153 22.56 9.03 -0.60
CA GLU A 153 21.19 9.01 -1.11
C GLU A 153 20.15 9.00 0.02
N VAL A 154 20.41 8.30 1.13
CA VAL A 154 19.53 8.38 2.31
C VAL A 154 19.48 9.81 2.86
N ALA A 155 20.63 10.48 2.98
CA ALA A 155 20.67 11.88 3.41
C ALA A 155 19.90 12.80 2.46
N ASP A 156 20.08 12.63 1.14
CA ASP A 156 19.36 13.41 0.11
C ASP A 156 17.84 13.22 0.21
N ILE A 157 17.37 11.99 0.44
CA ILE A 157 15.94 11.70 0.63
C ILE A 157 15.39 12.40 1.88
N LEU A 158 16.16 12.37 3.00
CA LEU A 158 15.76 13.00 4.27
C LEU A 158 15.74 14.53 4.18
N ASP A 159 16.63 15.12 3.39
CA ASP A 159 16.65 16.57 3.18
C ASP A 159 15.53 17.01 2.23
N ALA A 160 15.28 16.24 1.17
CA ALA A 160 14.17 16.52 0.26
C ALA A 160 12.81 16.46 0.95
N GLU A 161 12.60 15.53 1.88
CA GLU A 161 11.36 15.42 2.68
C GLU A 161 10.99 16.76 3.36
N LYS A 162 11.99 17.47 3.88
CA LYS A 162 11.82 18.72 4.64
C LYS A 162 11.57 19.92 3.72
N SER A 163 11.81 19.78 2.42
CA SER A 163 11.82 20.90 1.49
C SER A 163 10.41 21.47 1.26
N PRO A 164 10.29 22.78 0.97
CA PRO A 164 9.01 23.36 0.58
C PRO A 164 8.38 22.67 -0.64
N GLU A 165 9.21 22.20 -1.57
CA GLU A 165 8.77 21.49 -2.77
C GLU A 165 7.97 20.23 -2.41
N TYR A 166 8.49 19.33 -1.56
CA TYR A 166 7.80 18.09 -1.24
C TYR A 166 6.67 18.27 -0.23
N LYS A 167 6.73 19.31 0.60
CA LYS A 167 5.57 19.77 1.38
C LYS A 167 4.42 20.18 0.46
N ASN A 168 4.70 20.93 -0.60
CA ASN A 168 3.69 21.36 -1.57
C ASN A 168 3.20 20.19 -2.41
N LYS A 169 4.08 19.33 -2.92
CA LYS A 169 3.68 18.12 -3.65
C LYS A 169 2.74 17.22 -2.85
N LEU A 170 2.99 17.03 -1.54
CA LEU A 170 2.07 16.24 -0.70
C LEU A 170 0.70 16.92 -0.55
N ARG A 171 0.66 18.25 -0.43
CA ARG A 171 -0.61 19.01 -0.42
C ARG A 171 -1.36 18.81 -1.73
N GLU A 172 -0.67 18.96 -2.86
CA GLU A 172 -1.25 18.81 -4.20
C GLU A 172 -1.77 17.39 -4.48
N THR A 173 -1.02 16.34 -4.12
CA THR A 173 -1.48 14.96 -4.30
C THR A 173 -2.66 14.63 -3.39
N THR A 174 -2.69 15.19 -2.18
CA THR A 174 -3.82 15.06 -1.27
C THR A 174 -5.04 15.81 -1.78
N GLN A 175 -4.87 17.04 -2.27
CA GLN A 175 -5.96 17.83 -2.86
C GLN A 175 -6.54 17.13 -4.08
N ARG A 176 -5.70 16.58 -4.96
CA ARG A 176 -6.16 15.80 -6.12
C ARG A 176 -7.05 14.63 -5.70
N ALA A 177 -6.69 13.90 -4.64
CA ALA A 177 -7.50 12.81 -4.14
C ALA A 177 -8.86 13.32 -3.59
N LEU A 178 -8.88 14.46 -2.89
CA LEU A 178 -10.11 15.12 -2.45
C LEU A 178 -10.99 15.56 -3.63
N ASP A 179 -10.39 16.17 -4.66
CA ASP A 179 -11.09 16.61 -5.87
C ASP A 179 -11.71 15.41 -6.62
N GLN A 180 -11.09 14.22 -6.48
CA GLN A 180 -11.62 12.95 -6.98
C GLN A 180 -12.67 12.31 -6.07
N GLY A 181 -13.00 12.91 -4.92
CA GLY A 181 -14.01 12.44 -3.98
C GLY A 181 -13.50 11.51 -2.88
N ALA A 182 -12.19 11.41 -2.68
CA ALA A 182 -11.64 10.54 -1.64
C ALA A 182 -12.07 11.00 -0.25
N TYR A 183 -12.57 10.06 0.55
CA TYR A 183 -12.91 10.25 1.97
C TYR A 183 -12.10 9.32 2.89
N GLY A 184 -11.22 8.50 2.35
CA GLY A 184 -10.39 7.56 3.09
C GLY A 184 -9.32 6.93 2.22
N ALA A 185 -8.64 5.91 2.74
CA ALA A 185 -7.64 5.13 2.02
C ALA A 185 -7.87 3.61 2.19
N PRO A 186 -7.49 2.77 1.19
CA PRO A 186 -6.99 3.18 -0.13
C PRO A 186 -8.11 3.75 -1.02
N TRP A 187 -7.73 4.70 -1.88
CA TRP A 187 -8.58 5.25 -2.95
C TRP A 187 -7.98 4.87 -4.30
N LEU A 188 -8.78 4.24 -5.14
CA LEU A 188 -8.36 3.74 -6.46
C LEU A 188 -9.07 4.56 -7.53
N TRP A 189 -8.31 5.29 -8.34
CA TRP A 189 -8.80 5.93 -9.55
C TRP A 189 -8.51 5.03 -10.75
N VAL A 190 -9.55 4.41 -11.30
CA VAL A 190 -9.40 3.41 -12.35
C VAL A 190 -9.87 3.97 -13.67
N THR A 191 -9.01 3.91 -14.70
CA THR A 191 -9.32 4.33 -16.06
C THR A 191 -9.39 3.13 -16.98
N ASP A 192 -10.50 2.98 -17.70
CA ASP A 192 -10.57 2.05 -18.82
C ASP A 192 -9.95 2.73 -20.05
N ALA A 193 -8.79 2.23 -20.47
CA ALA A 193 -8.05 2.76 -21.62
C ALA A 193 -8.80 2.61 -22.95
N THR A 194 -9.79 1.71 -23.04
CA THR A 194 -10.55 1.50 -24.27
C THR A 194 -11.68 2.51 -24.44
N THR A 195 -12.34 2.89 -23.34
CA THR A 195 -13.45 3.84 -23.35
C THR A 195 -13.03 5.25 -22.94
N GLY A 196 -11.87 5.40 -22.31
CA GLY A 196 -11.39 6.64 -21.70
C GLY A 196 -12.10 7.01 -20.39
N ARG A 197 -13.09 6.22 -19.95
CA ARG A 197 -13.84 6.49 -18.72
C ARG A 197 -13.00 6.22 -17.48
N SER A 198 -13.23 7.00 -16.44
CA SER A 198 -12.58 6.81 -15.14
C SER A 198 -13.59 6.84 -13.99
N GLU A 199 -13.43 5.95 -13.02
CA GLU A 199 -14.31 5.87 -11.84
C GLU A 199 -13.51 5.55 -10.57
N PRO A 200 -13.98 6.03 -9.39
CA PRO A 200 -13.35 5.74 -8.12
C PRO A 200 -13.80 4.43 -7.48
N PHE A 201 -12.89 3.77 -6.75
CA PHE A 201 -13.18 2.64 -5.87
C PHE A 201 -12.49 2.84 -4.52
N PHE A 202 -13.19 2.56 -3.43
CA PHE A 202 -12.67 2.70 -2.06
C PHE A 202 -12.54 1.35 -1.37
N GLY A 203 -11.41 1.13 -0.69
CA GLY A 203 -11.15 -0.09 0.08
C GLY A 203 -10.31 -1.13 -0.67
N SER A 204 -9.87 -2.15 0.06
CA SER A 204 -9.07 -3.28 -0.46
C SER A 204 -9.93 -4.42 -1.02
N ASP A 205 -11.26 -4.28 -0.95
CA ASP A 205 -12.27 -5.32 -1.13
C ASP A 205 -13.21 -5.04 -2.34
N ARG A 206 -12.73 -4.25 -3.32
CA ARG A 206 -13.51 -3.85 -4.51
C ARG A 206 -12.98 -4.40 -5.83
N TRP A 207 -12.05 -5.35 -5.81
CA TRP A 207 -11.41 -5.87 -7.02
C TRP A 207 -12.38 -6.47 -8.03
N SER A 208 -13.44 -7.17 -7.60
CA SER A 208 -14.48 -7.68 -8.51
C SER A 208 -15.17 -6.56 -9.30
N HIS A 209 -15.42 -5.42 -8.65
CA HIS A 209 -16.03 -4.25 -9.26
C HIS A 209 -15.05 -3.56 -10.23
N VAL A 210 -13.78 -3.48 -9.86
CA VAL A 210 -12.70 -2.98 -10.72
C VAL A 210 -12.58 -3.85 -11.99
N TYR A 211 -12.64 -5.17 -11.84
CA TYR A 211 -12.57 -6.10 -12.99
C TYR A 211 -13.78 -5.97 -13.91
N ALA A 212 -14.99 -5.87 -13.33
CA ALA A 212 -16.21 -5.61 -14.08
C ALA A 212 -16.13 -4.30 -14.87
N PHE A 213 -15.71 -3.20 -14.23
CA PHE A 213 -15.56 -1.89 -14.86
C PHE A 213 -14.55 -1.92 -16.03
N LEU A 214 -13.44 -2.63 -15.88
CA LEU A 214 -12.42 -2.78 -16.93
C LEU A 214 -12.80 -3.81 -18.02
N GLY A 215 -13.97 -4.44 -17.92
CA GLY A 215 -14.40 -5.51 -18.83
C GLY A 215 -13.43 -6.69 -18.84
N LEU A 216 -12.84 -7.02 -17.67
CA LEU A 216 -11.93 -8.14 -17.51
C LEU A 216 -12.71 -9.39 -17.08
N PRO A 217 -12.41 -10.57 -17.65
CA PRO A 217 -13.02 -11.81 -17.18
C PRO A 217 -12.57 -12.10 -15.74
N TYR A 218 -13.52 -12.38 -14.86
CA TYR A 218 -13.26 -12.77 -13.47
C TYR A 218 -14.34 -13.74 -12.99
N ARG A 219 -14.05 -14.45 -11.90
CA ARG A 219 -15.03 -15.23 -11.13
C ARG A 219 -15.14 -14.53 -9.77
N ASP A 220 -16.32 -14.02 -9.42
CA ASP A 220 -16.52 -13.23 -8.20
C ASP A 220 -16.47 -14.13 -6.96
N VAL A 221 -17.57 -14.84 -6.73
CA VAL A 221 -17.72 -15.81 -5.64
C VAL A 221 -18.35 -17.05 -6.23
N GLU A 222 -17.75 -18.21 -5.97
CA GLU A 222 -18.30 -19.51 -6.31
C GLU A 222 -18.41 -20.32 -5.01
N LEU A 223 -19.62 -20.72 -4.66
CA LEU A 223 -19.84 -21.66 -3.58
C LEU A 223 -19.54 -23.06 -4.10
N LEU A 224 -18.44 -23.66 -3.64
CA LEU A 224 -18.08 -25.02 -4.02
C LEU A 224 -19.01 -26.01 -3.30
N PRO A 225 -19.31 -27.18 -3.91
CA PRO A 225 -20.02 -28.26 -3.24
C PRO A 225 -19.31 -28.68 -1.93
N PRO A 226 -20.03 -29.20 -0.93
CA PRO A 226 -19.40 -29.75 0.28
C PRO A 226 -18.34 -30.80 -0.10
N GLY A 227 -17.12 -30.66 0.42
CA GLY A 227 -16.05 -31.63 0.17
C GLY A 227 -16.44 -33.03 0.66
N THR A 228 -16.32 -34.05 -0.20
CA THR A 228 -16.69 -35.45 0.14
C THR A 228 -15.64 -36.19 0.99
N GLY A 229 -14.64 -35.48 1.53
CA GLY A 229 -13.56 -36.07 2.33
C GLY A 229 -13.81 -35.89 3.83
N LYS A 230 -13.92 -37.00 4.57
CA LYS A 230 -13.73 -36.98 6.03
C LYS A 230 -12.34 -36.40 6.33
N GLY A 231 -12.30 -35.17 6.84
CA GLY A 231 -11.07 -34.56 7.39
C GLY A 231 -10.42 -33.44 6.58
N SER A 232 -11.05 -32.86 5.55
CA SER A 232 -10.49 -31.61 5.00
C SER A 232 -11.02 -30.42 5.78
N GLU A 233 -10.19 -29.83 6.63
CA GLU A 233 -10.36 -28.45 7.05
C GLU A 233 -10.60 -27.61 5.79
N ALA A 234 -11.83 -27.12 5.63
CA ALA A 234 -12.13 -26.15 4.59
C ALA A 234 -11.34 -24.89 4.94
N LYS A 235 -10.14 -24.75 4.36
CA LYS A 235 -9.36 -23.52 4.45
C LYS A 235 -10.14 -22.42 3.73
N LEU A 236 -10.69 -21.50 4.53
CA LEU A 236 -11.05 -20.14 4.13
C LEU A 236 -9.80 -19.27 4.06
#